data_AF-A0ABD6TB07-F1
#
_entry.id   AF-A0ABD6TB07-F1
#
_cell.length_a   1.000
_cell.length_b   1.000
_cell.length_c   1.000
_cell.angle_alpha   90.00
_cell.angle_beta   90.00
_cell.angle_gamma   90.00
#
_symmetry.space_group_name_H-M   'P 1'
#
loop_
_entity.id
_entity.type
_entity.pdbx_description
1 polymer ?
#
loop_
_entity_poly.entity_id
_entity_poly.type
_entity_poly.pdbx_seq_one_letter_code
_entity_poly.pdbx_strand_id
1 'polypeptide(L)'
;MLKKTVVAVLTLGYVISPMQTLAETENEQLPLEQKISTEQQKQSKQGNQLLPEQKKQEQEISTEQQEQSKQGNQLLPEQKKQEQEISTEQQEQSKQQDQLLPEQKQQEQKAIQQDITKQPGTAGVKSEQPLGTSEIETNQTTVKTVQAAPKTQVGWVNRDNKWYYIQPDGKQKTGWLQEGTTWYYLQQDGAMKTGWLKEGTTWYYLQSNGAMKTGWLQEGTTWYYLQSSGAMKTGWLQEGTTWYYLESNGAMKIGWLQLGDKKYYLESNGAMKTGWLQLGDKKYYFESDGVMKTGWLQLGDKKYYLESSGAAKTGWQSINGAWYYFNGSGAMQTGWQSINGA
;
A
#
# COMPACT_ATOMS: atom_id res chain seq x y z
N MET A 1 46.25 70.73 6.62
CA MET A 1 46.66 70.22 7.93
C MET A 1 45.41 70.09 8.79
N LEU A 2 45.00 68.86 9.14
CA LEU A 2 43.76 68.58 9.86
C LEU A 2 44.06 67.74 11.12
N LYS A 3 43.36 68.09 12.20
CA LYS A 3 43.49 67.63 13.59
C LYS A 3 43.45 66.10 13.76
N LYS A 4 44.19 65.58 14.74
CA LYS A 4 43.93 64.27 15.39
C LYS A 4 43.97 64.40 16.91
N THR A 5 42.90 63.91 17.52
CA THR A 5 42.65 63.81 18.97
C THR A 5 43.13 62.45 19.47
N VAL A 6 43.78 62.40 20.63
CA VAL A 6 43.97 61.18 21.45
C VAL A 6 43.72 61.57 22.91
N VAL A 7 42.83 60.85 23.59
CA VAL A 7 42.59 60.93 25.04
C VAL A 7 42.94 59.57 25.65
N ALA A 8 43.79 59.56 26.66
CA ALA A 8 44.27 58.39 27.39
C ALA A 8 43.67 58.32 28.80
N VAL A 9 43.56 57.08 29.29
CA VAL A 9 42.78 56.61 30.45
C VAL A 9 43.51 56.85 31.78
N LEU A 10 42.76 57.26 32.81
CA LEU A 10 43.18 57.47 34.20
C LEU A 10 43.19 56.16 35.01
N THR A 11 44.23 55.97 35.81
CA THR A 11 44.27 55.02 36.95
C THR A 11 44.48 55.81 38.24
N LEU A 12 43.79 55.44 39.32
CA LEU A 12 44.13 55.88 40.68
C LEU A 12 43.79 54.77 41.69
N GLY A 13 44.81 54.36 42.45
CA GLY A 13 44.68 53.54 43.64
C GLY A 13 44.52 54.39 44.91
N TYR A 14 44.14 53.76 46.02
CA TYR A 14 44.13 54.37 47.35
C TYR A 14 44.50 53.37 48.45
N VAL A 15 45.14 53.89 49.50
CA VAL A 15 45.86 53.19 50.58
C VAL A 15 45.15 53.41 51.93
N ILE A 16 44.94 52.30 52.67
CA ILE A 16 44.91 51.98 54.13
C ILE A 16 44.33 52.97 55.19
N SER A 17 43.52 52.35 56.09
CA SER A 17 42.69 52.70 57.29
C SER A 17 43.28 53.53 58.47
N PRO A 18 42.48 53.86 59.52
CA PRO A 18 42.30 52.92 60.67
C PRO A 18 40.89 52.86 61.33
N MET A 19 40.72 51.80 62.12
CA MET A 19 39.60 51.39 63.00
C MET A 19 39.09 52.45 64.00
N GLN A 20 37.79 52.42 64.28
CA GLN A 20 37.28 52.50 65.64
C GLN A 20 36.01 51.64 65.84
N THR A 21 36.05 50.87 66.91
CA THR A 21 35.15 49.85 67.43
C THR A 21 33.86 50.39 68.03
N LEU A 22 32.72 49.75 67.74
CA LEU A 22 31.53 49.69 68.59
C LEU A 22 30.89 48.30 68.45
N ALA A 23 30.53 47.73 69.59
CA ALA A 23 30.19 46.33 69.81
C ALA A 23 28.71 46.01 69.54
N GLU A 24 28.43 44.70 69.53
CA GLU A 24 27.13 44.02 69.71
C GLU A 24 26.19 43.92 68.49
N THR A 25 26.26 42.77 67.81
CA THR A 25 25.21 41.72 67.86
C THR A 25 25.63 40.54 66.97
N GLU A 26 26.32 39.56 67.57
CA GLU A 26 26.34 38.19 67.05
C GLU A 26 24.97 37.56 67.30
N ASN A 27 24.61 36.57 66.47
CA ASN A 27 23.59 35.54 66.69
C ASN A 27 22.26 35.68 65.92
N GLU A 28 22.30 35.52 64.58
CA GLU A 28 21.13 34.96 63.84
C GLU A 28 21.43 34.32 62.45
N GLN A 29 22.68 34.26 61.96
CA GLN A 29 22.97 33.69 60.62
C GLN A 29 23.46 32.22 60.60
N LEU A 30 23.83 31.62 61.74
CA LEU A 30 24.35 30.23 61.78
C LEU A 30 23.32 29.09 61.54
N PRO A 31 21.99 29.22 61.75
CA PRO A 31 21.08 28.08 61.60
C PRO A 31 20.50 27.90 60.18
N LEU A 32 20.68 28.86 59.26
CA LEU A 32 20.12 28.78 57.89
C LEU A 32 21.02 27.96 56.93
N GLU A 33 22.34 28.11 57.02
CA GLU A 33 23.28 27.40 56.14
C GLU A 33 23.32 25.89 56.44
N GLN A 34 23.19 25.50 57.71
CA GLN A 34 23.09 24.08 58.10
C GLN A 34 21.79 23.44 57.60
N LYS A 35 20.66 24.17 57.58
CA LYS A 35 19.39 23.65 57.03
C LYS A 35 19.46 23.45 55.52
N ILE A 36 20.04 24.40 54.77
CA ILE A 36 20.20 24.27 53.30
C ILE A 36 21.14 23.11 52.95
N SER A 37 22.23 22.92 53.69
CA SER A 37 23.16 21.80 53.50
C SER A 37 22.49 20.45 53.78
N THR A 38 21.64 20.37 54.81
CA THR A 38 20.92 19.15 55.17
C THR A 38 19.84 18.78 54.14
N GLU A 39 19.12 19.77 53.59
CA GLU A 39 18.11 19.57 52.53
C GLU A 39 18.75 19.09 51.22
N GLN A 40 19.91 19.66 50.83
CA GLN A 40 20.66 19.24 49.64
C GLN A 40 21.21 17.81 49.75
N GLN A 41 21.68 17.40 50.94
CA GLN A 41 22.09 16.02 51.19
C GLN A 41 20.91 15.03 51.18
N LYS A 42 19.70 15.48 51.54
CA LYS A 42 18.49 14.65 51.51
C LYS A 42 17.99 14.45 50.08
N GLN A 43 18.02 15.51 49.26
CA GLN A 43 17.66 15.43 47.83
C GLN A 43 18.67 14.62 47.01
N SER A 44 19.97 14.72 47.30
CA SER A 44 20.99 13.90 46.61
C SER A 44 20.90 12.41 46.95
N LYS A 45 20.56 12.07 48.21
CA LYS A 45 20.29 10.67 48.62
C LYS A 45 19.04 10.11 47.94
N GLN A 46 17.99 10.92 47.77
CA GLN A 46 16.75 10.50 47.12
C GLN A 46 16.92 10.33 45.60
N GLY A 47 17.68 11.22 44.94
CA GLY A 47 18.06 11.07 43.53
C GLY A 47 18.96 9.86 43.25
N ASN A 48 19.90 9.55 44.16
CA ASN A 48 20.76 8.36 44.05
C ASN A 48 20.02 7.04 44.31
N GLN A 49 18.85 7.06 44.96
CA GLN A 49 17.98 5.87 45.13
C GLN A 49 16.99 5.66 43.98
N LEU A 50 16.54 6.73 43.30
CA LEU A 50 15.60 6.64 42.18
C LEU A 50 16.27 6.19 40.86
N LEU A 51 17.55 6.52 40.66
CA LEU A 51 18.28 6.20 39.43
C LEU A 51 18.53 4.68 39.20
N PRO A 52 18.83 3.86 40.22
CA PRO A 52 18.92 2.41 40.08
C PRO A 52 17.56 1.75 39.80
N GLU A 53 16.47 2.25 40.40
CA GLU A 53 15.12 1.72 40.24
C GLU A 53 14.59 1.96 38.81
N GLN A 54 14.83 3.14 38.25
CA GLN A 54 14.49 3.47 36.86
C GLN A 54 15.27 2.63 35.85
N LYS A 55 16.58 2.42 36.09
CA LYS A 55 17.40 1.52 35.25
C LYS A 55 16.93 0.07 35.30
N LYS A 56 16.41 -0.38 36.46
CA LYS A 56 15.85 -1.73 36.60
C LYS A 56 14.53 -1.89 35.84
N GLN A 57 13.63 -0.89 35.90
CA GLN A 57 12.41 -0.87 35.10
C GLN A 57 12.68 -0.82 33.59
N GLU A 58 13.67 -0.04 33.15
CA GLU A 58 14.09 0.00 31.74
C GLU A 58 14.64 -1.35 31.24
N GLN A 59 15.39 -2.06 32.09
CA GLN A 59 15.87 -3.41 31.77
C GLN A 59 14.75 -4.46 31.73
N GLU A 60 13.77 -4.39 32.64
CA GLU A 60 12.61 -5.29 32.64
C GLU A 60 11.75 -5.07 31.38
N ILE A 61 11.45 -3.81 31.02
CA ILE A 61 10.71 -3.47 29.80
C ILE A 61 11.47 -3.91 28.54
N SER A 62 12.80 -3.74 28.52
CA SER A 62 13.64 -4.19 27.40
C SER A 62 13.65 -5.71 27.25
N THR A 63 13.60 -6.45 28.36
CA THR A 63 13.58 -7.93 28.35
C THR A 63 12.23 -8.46 27.86
N GLU A 64 11.13 -7.83 28.29
CA GLU A 64 9.77 -8.18 27.85
C GLU A 64 9.55 -7.90 26.36
N GLN A 65 10.08 -6.79 25.84
CA GLN A 65 10.06 -6.47 24.40
C GLN A 65 10.90 -7.46 23.57
N GLN A 66 12.01 -7.96 24.11
CA GLN A 66 12.80 -9.00 23.45
C GLN A 66 12.07 -10.36 23.43
N GLU A 67 11.30 -10.71 24.46
CA GLU A 67 10.48 -11.93 24.45
C GLU A 67 9.30 -11.82 23.47
N GLN A 68 8.60 -10.69 23.44
CA GLN A 68 7.51 -10.44 22.49
C GLN A 68 8.00 -10.44 21.03
N SER A 69 9.18 -9.89 20.75
CA SER A 69 9.77 -9.92 19.41
C SER A 69 10.21 -11.32 18.97
N LYS A 70 10.68 -12.18 19.90
CA LYS A 70 10.95 -13.60 19.63
C LYS A 70 9.68 -14.36 19.30
N GLN A 71 8.57 -14.09 20.00
CA GLN A 71 7.27 -14.72 19.77
C GLN A 71 6.66 -14.29 18.43
N GLY A 72 6.75 -13.00 18.07
CA GLY A 72 6.33 -12.48 16.77
C GLY A 72 7.14 -13.02 15.59
N ASN A 73 8.47 -13.19 15.76
CA ASN A 73 9.34 -13.77 14.74
C ASN A 73 9.15 -15.29 14.56
N GLN A 74 8.53 -16.00 15.50
CA GLN A 74 8.14 -17.41 15.34
C GLN A 74 6.76 -17.57 14.69
N LEU A 75 5.81 -16.66 14.94
CA LEU A 75 4.47 -16.73 14.34
C LEU A 75 4.45 -16.38 12.84
N LEU A 76 5.35 -15.50 12.39
CA LEU A 76 5.37 -15.03 10.99
C LEU A 76 5.81 -16.10 9.97
N PRO A 77 6.81 -16.97 10.23
CA PRO A 77 7.13 -18.11 9.38
C PRO A 77 6.01 -19.16 9.33
N GLU A 78 5.33 -19.41 10.45
CA GLU A 78 4.23 -20.38 10.55
C GLU A 78 3.02 -19.93 9.72
N GLN A 79 2.67 -18.64 9.78
CA GLN A 79 1.61 -18.04 8.96
C GLN A 79 1.94 -18.06 7.47
N LYS A 80 3.18 -17.74 7.09
CA LYS A 80 3.63 -17.84 5.68
C LYS A 80 3.60 -19.28 5.16
N LYS A 81 3.89 -20.26 6.01
CA LYS A 81 3.82 -21.68 5.64
C LYS A 81 2.37 -22.13 5.42
N GLN A 82 1.44 -21.70 6.29
CA GLN A 82 0.00 -21.94 6.10
C GLN A 82 -0.54 -21.26 4.83
N GLU A 83 -0.14 -20.02 4.52
CA GLU A 83 -0.55 -19.34 3.29
C GLU A 83 -0.02 -20.04 2.03
N GLN A 84 1.20 -20.58 2.06
CA GLN A 84 1.76 -21.37 0.96
C GLN A 84 1.06 -22.73 0.79
N GLU A 85 0.73 -23.42 1.90
CA GLU A 85 -0.01 -24.68 1.86
C GLU A 85 -1.42 -24.47 1.28
N ILE A 86 -2.14 -23.43 1.72
CA ILE A 86 -3.47 -23.07 1.18
C ILE A 86 -3.38 -22.70 -0.31
N SER A 87 -2.36 -21.95 -0.72
CA SER A 87 -2.16 -21.60 -2.14
C SER A 87 -1.84 -22.83 -3.01
N THR A 88 -1.17 -23.84 -2.45
CA THR A 88 -0.81 -25.06 -3.18
C THR A 88 -2.03 -25.98 -3.32
N GLU A 89 -2.84 -26.13 -2.28
CA GLU A 89 -4.11 -26.86 -2.34
C GLU A 89 -5.10 -26.23 -3.34
N GLN A 90 -5.18 -24.88 -3.39
CA GLN A 90 -6.04 -24.20 -4.36
C GLN A 90 -5.58 -24.41 -5.81
N GLN A 91 -4.27 -24.50 -6.06
CA GLN A 91 -3.72 -24.84 -7.38
C GLN A 91 -3.94 -26.31 -7.77
N GLU A 92 -3.91 -27.24 -6.80
CA GLU A 92 -4.23 -28.64 -7.07
C GLU A 92 -5.73 -28.83 -7.35
N GLN A 93 -6.61 -28.15 -6.61
CA GLN A 93 -8.05 -28.15 -6.87
C GLN A 93 -8.38 -27.55 -8.24
N SER A 94 -7.72 -26.47 -8.65
CA SER A 94 -7.94 -25.88 -9.99
C SER A 94 -7.50 -26.83 -11.11
N LYS A 95 -6.37 -27.53 -10.94
CA LYS A 95 -5.89 -28.53 -11.91
C LYS A 95 -6.81 -29.74 -12.02
N GLN A 96 -7.41 -30.19 -10.91
CA GLN A 96 -8.41 -31.26 -10.93
C GLN A 96 -9.71 -30.81 -11.62
N GLN A 97 -10.15 -29.57 -11.39
CA GLN A 97 -11.32 -28.98 -12.07
C GLN A 97 -11.11 -28.87 -13.59
N ASP A 98 -9.91 -28.45 -14.02
CA ASP A 98 -9.54 -28.32 -15.44
C ASP A 98 -9.40 -29.69 -16.15
N GLN A 99 -9.12 -30.77 -15.43
CA GLN A 99 -9.10 -32.14 -15.97
C GLN A 99 -10.49 -32.78 -16.08
N LEU A 100 -11.42 -32.45 -15.19
CA LEU A 100 -12.79 -32.98 -15.20
C LEU A 100 -13.68 -32.34 -16.29
N LEU A 101 -13.41 -31.08 -16.65
CA LEU A 101 -14.23 -30.32 -17.60
C LEU A 101 -14.20 -30.86 -19.05
N PRO A 102 -13.06 -31.33 -19.60
CA PRO A 102 -13.01 -31.99 -20.90
C PRO A 102 -13.69 -33.37 -20.92
N GLU A 103 -13.54 -34.17 -19.85
CA GLU A 103 -14.15 -35.50 -19.77
C GLU A 103 -15.68 -35.45 -19.71
N GLN A 104 -16.25 -34.50 -18.96
CA GLN A 104 -17.70 -34.29 -18.90
C GLN A 104 -18.26 -33.85 -20.27
N LYS A 105 -17.58 -32.93 -20.97
CA LYS A 105 -17.96 -32.52 -22.33
C LYS A 105 -17.88 -33.67 -23.33
N GLN A 106 -16.93 -34.59 -23.16
CA GLN A 106 -16.77 -35.75 -24.06
C GLN A 106 -17.80 -36.86 -23.77
N GLN A 107 -18.24 -37.03 -22.53
CA GLN A 107 -19.35 -37.92 -22.17
C GLN A 107 -20.70 -37.37 -22.65
N GLU A 108 -20.92 -36.06 -22.57
CA GLU A 108 -22.15 -35.39 -23.02
C GLU A 108 -22.29 -35.45 -24.57
N GLN A 109 -21.19 -35.27 -25.31
CA GLN A 109 -21.16 -35.48 -26.76
C GLN A 109 -21.42 -36.94 -27.16
N LYS A 110 -20.91 -37.92 -26.39
CA LYS A 110 -21.20 -39.35 -26.63
C LYS A 110 -22.66 -39.70 -26.35
N ALA A 111 -23.29 -39.09 -25.35
CA ALA A 111 -24.71 -39.27 -25.05
C ALA A 111 -25.61 -38.69 -26.16
N ILE A 112 -25.26 -37.52 -26.70
CA ILE A 112 -25.98 -36.88 -27.81
C ILE A 112 -25.83 -37.69 -29.12
N GLN A 113 -24.69 -38.35 -29.34
CA GLN A 113 -24.48 -39.19 -30.54
C GLN A 113 -25.27 -40.52 -30.49
N GLN A 114 -25.56 -41.04 -29.28
CA GLN A 114 -26.31 -42.29 -29.10
C GLN A 114 -27.82 -42.10 -29.27
N ASP A 115 -28.35 -40.88 -29.10
CA ASP A 115 -29.78 -40.59 -29.28
C ASP A 115 -30.18 -40.38 -30.76
N ILE A 116 -29.21 -40.03 -31.62
CA ILE A 116 -29.45 -39.77 -33.05
C ILE A 116 -29.59 -41.07 -33.89
N THR A 117 -29.34 -42.25 -33.32
CA THR A 117 -29.37 -43.54 -34.07
C THR A 117 -30.63 -44.38 -33.88
N LYS A 118 -31.70 -43.83 -33.27
CA LYS A 118 -33.00 -44.53 -33.14
C LYS A 118 -34.15 -43.73 -33.73
N GLN A 119 -34.25 -43.64 -35.06
CA GLN A 119 -35.51 -43.81 -35.82
C GLN A 119 -35.23 -43.88 -37.35
N PRO A 120 -36.03 -44.64 -38.13
CA PRO A 120 -35.70 -44.98 -39.52
C PRO A 120 -36.50 -44.19 -40.58
N GLY A 121 -35.91 -44.07 -41.77
CA GLY A 121 -36.59 -43.78 -43.05
C GLY A 121 -36.67 -42.28 -43.40
N THR A 122 -36.46 -41.83 -44.64
CA THR A 122 -36.36 -42.47 -45.96
C THR A 122 -35.64 -41.52 -46.94
N ALA A 123 -35.03 -42.12 -47.98
CA ALA A 123 -34.66 -41.61 -49.31
C ALA A 123 -35.14 -40.18 -49.65
N GLY A 124 -34.32 -39.26 -50.15
CA GLY A 124 -33.50 -39.37 -51.36
C GLY A 124 -34.10 -38.50 -52.47
N VAL A 125 -33.27 -37.65 -53.08
CA VAL A 125 -33.30 -37.14 -54.49
C VAL A 125 -32.87 -35.67 -54.58
N LYS A 126 -31.95 -35.46 -55.53
CA LYS A 126 -31.32 -34.22 -56.00
C LYS A 126 -32.23 -33.37 -56.90
N SER A 127 -31.73 -32.17 -57.18
CA SER A 127 -31.78 -31.39 -58.43
C SER A 127 -32.98 -30.47 -58.74
N GLU A 128 -32.60 -29.19 -58.89
CA GLU A 128 -32.87 -28.28 -60.03
C GLU A 128 -34.25 -27.61 -60.19
N GLN A 129 -34.20 -26.27 -60.19
CA GLN A 129 -35.09 -25.30 -60.85
C GLN A 129 -34.67 -25.14 -62.35
N PRO A 130 -35.42 -24.46 -63.26
CA PRO A 130 -36.71 -23.73 -63.12
C PRO A 130 -37.69 -23.85 -64.34
N LEU A 131 -38.73 -22.99 -64.34
CA LEU A 131 -39.53 -22.40 -65.45
C LEU A 131 -40.87 -23.06 -65.85
N GLY A 132 -41.95 -22.24 -65.90
CA GLY A 132 -43.14 -22.50 -66.71
C GLY A 132 -44.49 -22.02 -66.16
N THR A 133 -44.86 -20.80 -66.55
CA THR A 133 -46.19 -20.13 -66.59
C THR A 133 -47.49 -20.97 -66.52
N SER A 134 -48.48 -20.50 -65.75
CA SER A 134 -49.82 -20.07 -66.23
C SER A 134 -50.78 -19.76 -65.07
N GLU A 135 -51.54 -18.68 -65.22
CA GLU A 135 -52.63 -18.21 -64.35
C GLU A 135 -53.84 -19.16 -64.42
N ILE A 136 -54.57 -19.39 -63.31
CA ILE A 136 -56.05 -19.28 -63.19
C ILE A 136 -56.43 -18.99 -61.72
N GLU A 137 -57.38 -18.07 -61.62
CA GLU A 137 -58.07 -17.49 -60.47
C GLU A 137 -58.78 -18.44 -59.47
N THR A 138 -58.93 -17.88 -58.26
CA THR A 138 -60.01 -18.03 -57.28
C THR A 138 -60.11 -19.31 -56.45
N ASN A 139 -59.63 -19.21 -55.21
CA ASN A 139 -60.49 -19.49 -54.06
C ASN A 139 -60.04 -18.67 -52.84
N GLN A 140 -60.96 -17.86 -52.31
CA GLN A 140 -60.80 -17.13 -51.06
C GLN A 140 -60.66 -18.14 -49.91
N THR A 141 -59.42 -18.50 -49.60
CA THR A 141 -59.08 -19.15 -48.35
C THR A 141 -58.67 -18.05 -47.39
N THR A 142 -59.45 -17.88 -46.33
CA THR A 142 -59.11 -17.03 -45.19
C THR A 142 -57.74 -17.44 -44.67
N VAL A 143 -56.70 -16.73 -45.08
CA VAL A 143 -55.37 -16.85 -44.51
C VAL A 143 -55.49 -16.28 -43.10
N LYS A 144 -55.72 -17.15 -42.12
CA LYS A 144 -55.26 -16.88 -40.76
C LYS A 144 -53.76 -16.67 -40.91
N THR A 145 -53.34 -15.42 -40.95
CA THR A 145 -51.97 -15.03 -40.74
C THR A 145 -51.57 -15.66 -39.41
N VAL A 146 -50.85 -16.78 -39.47
CA VAL A 146 -50.07 -17.24 -38.35
C VAL A 146 -49.04 -16.13 -38.18
N GLN A 147 -49.33 -15.20 -37.28
CA GLN A 147 -48.39 -14.18 -36.85
C GLN A 147 -47.12 -14.94 -36.50
N ALA A 148 -46.10 -14.80 -37.35
CA ALA A 148 -44.84 -15.50 -37.17
C ALA A 148 -44.40 -15.23 -35.73
N ALA A 149 -44.20 -16.29 -34.96
CA ALA A 149 -43.72 -16.18 -33.58
C ALA A 149 -42.54 -15.19 -33.59
N PRO A 150 -42.52 -14.20 -32.69
CA PRO A 150 -41.46 -13.21 -32.70
C PRO A 150 -40.13 -13.95 -32.65
N LYS A 151 -39.28 -13.75 -33.67
CA LYS A 151 -37.92 -14.30 -33.67
C LYS A 151 -37.23 -13.72 -32.44
N THR A 152 -37.14 -14.49 -31.38
CA THR A 152 -36.43 -14.11 -30.15
C THR A 152 -34.96 -13.95 -30.54
N GLN A 153 -34.50 -12.70 -30.62
CA GLN A 153 -33.11 -12.38 -30.90
C GLN A 153 -32.27 -12.86 -29.71
N VAL A 154 -31.47 -13.91 -29.91
CA VAL A 154 -30.52 -14.45 -28.94
C VAL A 154 -29.23 -13.63 -28.99
N GLY A 155 -28.60 -13.44 -27.83
CA GLY A 155 -27.37 -12.68 -27.66
C GLY A 155 -27.63 -11.22 -27.29
N TRP A 156 -26.67 -10.35 -27.62
CA TRP A 156 -26.74 -8.93 -27.31
C TRP A 156 -27.86 -8.22 -28.08
N VAL A 157 -28.67 -7.46 -27.34
CA VAL A 157 -29.74 -6.63 -27.88
C VAL A 157 -29.64 -5.24 -27.26
N ASN A 158 -29.64 -4.20 -28.10
CA ASN A 158 -29.74 -2.82 -27.65
C ASN A 158 -31.21 -2.39 -27.66
N ARG A 159 -31.70 -1.83 -26.54
CA ARG A 159 -33.04 -1.24 -26.42
C ARG A 159 -32.90 0.08 -25.68
N ASP A 160 -33.33 1.17 -26.30
CA ASP A 160 -33.29 2.52 -25.71
C ASP A 160 -31.92 2.90 -25.13
N ASN A 161 -30.86 2.63 -25.91
CA ASN A 161 -29.47 2.90 -25.54
C ASN A 161 -28.96 2.11 -24.32
N LYS A 162 -29.64 1.03 -23.95
CA LYS A 162 -29.18 0.05 -22.95
C LYS A 162 -28.96 -1.30 -23.63
N TRP A 163 -27.87 -1.96 -23.26
CA TRP A 163 -27.56 -3.30 -23.73
C TRP A 163 -28.13 -4.35 -22.79
N TYR A 164 -28.68 -5.41 -23.35
CA TYR A 164 -29.20 -6.59 -22.66
C TYR A 164 -28.63 -7.83 -23.34
N TYR A 165 -28.59 -8.96 -22.63
CA TYR A 165 -28.24 -10.24 -23.23
C TYR A 165 -29.41 -11.21 -23.12
N ILE A 166 -29.90 -11.68 -24.26
CA ILE A 166 -30.99 -12.66 -24.35
C ILE A 166 -30.40 -14.06 -24.48
N GLN A 167 -30.72 -14.94 -23.54
CA GLN A 167 -30.27 -16.32 -23.53
C GLN A 167 -31.04 -17.16 -24.59
N PRO A 168 -30.55 -18.35 -24.96
CA PRO A 168 -31.22 -19.21 -25.95
C PRO A 168 -32.68 -19.58 -25.61
N ASP A 169 -33.04 -19.59 -24.32
CA ASP A 169 -34.41 -19.83 -23.85
C ASP A 169 -35.32 -18.57 -23.96
N GLY A 170 -34.79 -17.47 -24.51
CA GLY A 170 -35.47 -16.21 -24.68
C GLY A 170 -35.48 -15.30 -23.43
N LYS A 171 -34.92 -15.74 -22.29
CA LYS A 171 -34.87 -14.93 -21.07
C LYS A 171 -33.71 -13.95 -21.10
N GLN A 172 -33.87 -12.84 -20.38
CA GLN A 172 -32.78 -11.89 -20.15
C GLN A 172 -31.80 -12.44 -19.11
N LYS A 173 -30.51 -12.37 -19.41
CA LYS A 173 -29.43 -12.68 -18.46
C LYS A 173 -29.34 -11.58 -17.40
N THR A 174 -29.16 -11.98 -16.15
CA THR A 174 -28.76 -11.11 -15.03
C THR A 174 -27.49 -11.66 -14.36
N GLY A 175 -26.77 -10.82 -13.63
CA GLY A 175 -25.47 -11.12 -13.04
C GLY A 175 -24.33 -11.24 -14.06
N TRP A 176 -23.24 -11.90 -13.67
CA TRP A 176 -22.08 -12.09 -14.51
C TRP A 176 -22.34 -12.92 -15.77
N LEU A 177 -21.84 -12.43 -16.90
CA LEU A 177 -21.86 -13.10 -18.20
C LEU A 177 -20.43 -13.17 -18.72
N GLN A 178 -19.99 -14.36 -19.09
CA GLN A 178 -18.73 -14.54 -19.82
C GLN A 178 -19.03 -14.80 -21.30
N GLU A 179 -18.44 -14.00 -22.17
CA GLU A 179 -18.50 -14.20 -23.62
C GLU A 179 -17.07 -14.26 -24.16
N GLY A 180 -16.66 -15.45 -24.62
CA GLY A 180 -15.26 -15.72 -24.92
C GLY A 180 -14.40 -15.55 -23.67
N THR A 181 -13.43 -14.65 -23.71
CA THR A 181 -12.55 -14.31 -22.58
C THR A 181 -13.00 -13.07 -21.81
N THR A 182 -14.07 -12.41 -22.25
CA THR A 182 -14.52 -11.13 -21.68
C THR A 182 -15.69 -11.37 -20.72
N TRP A 183 -15.60 -10.74 -19.55
CA TRP A 183 -16.68 -10.73 -18.57
C TRP A 183 -17.49 -9.44 -18.66
N TYR A 184 -18.80 -9.55 -18.46
CA TYR A 184 -19.77 -8.47 -18.40
C TYR A 184 -20.66 -8.68 -17.17
N TYR A 185 -21.33 -7.63 -16.73
CA TYR A 185 -22.33 -7.74 -15.66
C TYR A 185 -23.66 -7.16 -16.11
N LEU A 186 -24.72 -7.97 -16.02
CA LEU A 186 -26.09 -7.55 -16.30
C LEU A 186 -26.79 -7.30 -14.97
N GLN A 187 -27.37 -6.11 -14.79
CA GLN A 187 -28.08 -5.75 -13.56
C GLN A 187 -29.37 -6.57 -13.41
N GLN A 188 -30.07 -6.39 -12.29
CA GLN A 188 -31.29 -7.15 -12.01
C GLN A 188 -32.43 -6.85 -13.00
N ASP A 189 -32.43 -5.66 -13.61
CA ASP A 189 -33.33 -5.28 -14.71
C ASP A 189 -32.85 -5.79 -16.08
N GLY A 190 -31.76 -6.57 -16.12
CA GLY A 190 -31.13 -7.10 -17.31
C GLY A 190 -30.22 -6.12 -18.05
N ALA A 191 -30.17 -4.84 -17.65
CA ALA A 191 -29.36 -3.85 -18.33
C ALA A 191 -27.86 -4.04 -18.00
N MET A 192 -27.02 -4.03 -19.01
CA MET A 192 -25.57 -4.12 -18.90
C MET A 192 -25.01 -2.97 -18.08
N LYS A 193 -24.21 -3.31 -17.07
CA LYS A 193 -23.56 -2.36 -16.20
C LYS A 193 -22.27 -1.85 -16.80
N THR A 194 -22.03 -0.55 -16.61
CA THR A 194 -20.74 0.11 -16.81
C THR A 194 -20.33 0.82 -15.51
N GLY A 195 -19.06 1.23 -15.44
CA GLY A 195 -18.44 1.84 -14.28
C GLY A 195 -18.23 0.87 -13.11
N TRP A 196 -18.10 1.43 -11.91
CA TRP A 196 -17.90 0.66 -10.68
C TRP A 196 -19.10 -0.23 -10.35
N LEU A 197 -18.80 -1.47 -9.99
CA LEU A 197 -19.73 -2.47 -9.46
C LEU A 197 -19.21 -2.94 -8.11
N LYS A 198 -20.06 -2.90 -7.08
CA LYS A 198 -19.80 -3.60 -5.82
C LYS A 198 -20.66 -4.84 -5.76
N GLU A 199 -20.03 -6.00 -5.60
CA GLU A 199 -20.72 -7.27 -5.39
C GLU A 199 -20.23 -7.87 -4.06
N GLY A 200 -21.13 -7.97 -3.08
CA GLY A 200 -20.76 -8.26 -1.70
C GLY A 200 -19.78 -7.22 -1.15
N THR A 201 -18.58 -7.67 -0.80
CA THR A 201 -17.47 -6.82 -0.31
C THR A 201 -16.49 -6.41 -1.40
N THR A 202 -16.61 -6.97 -2.60
CA THR A 202 -15.62 -6.82 -3.66
C THR A 202 -16.05 -5.77 -4.67
N TRP A 203 -15.11 -4.92 -5.08
CA TRP A 203 -15.32 -3.95 -6.15
C TRP A 203 -14.76 -4.45 -7.48
N TYR A 204 -15.45 -4.13 -8.55
CA TYR A 204 -15.08 -4.41 -9.94
C TYR A 204 -15.31 -3.14 -10.76
N TYR A 205 -14.69 -3.07 -11.93
CA TYR A 205 -14.93 -1.97 -12.87
C TYR A 205 -15.30 -2.51 -14.24
N LEU A 206 -16.43 -2.07 -14.78
CA LEU A 206 -16.91 -2.40 -16.12
C LEU A 206 -16.63 -1.20 -17.03
N GLN A 207 -15.89 -1.40 -18.11
CA GLN A 207 -15.55 -0.36 -19.08
C GLN A 207 -16.82 0.18 -19.78
N SER A 208 -16.68 1.23 -20.57
CA SER A 208 -17.81 1.84 -21.29
C SER A 208 -18.53 0.89 -22.26
N ASN A 209 -17.82 -0.11 -22.78
CA ASN A 209 -18.38 -1.19 -23.59
C ASN A 209 -18.90 -2.38 -22.76
N GLY A 210 -18.92 -2.27 -21.43
CA GLY A 210 -19.36 -3.30 -20.48
C GLY A 210 -18.32 -4.35 -20.12
N ALA A 211 -17.19 -4.40 -20.81
CA ALA A 211 -16.14 -5.37 -20.52
C ALA A 211 -15.53 -5.12 -19.14
N MET A 212 -15.36 -6.18 -18.35
CA MET A 212 -14.72 -6.11 -17.04
C MET A 212 -13.24 -5.76 -17.19
N LYS A 213 -12.83 -4.71 -16.50
CA LYS A 213 -11.45 -4.22 -16.48
C LYS A 213 -10.59 -5.09 -15.57
N THR A 214 -9.39 -5.43 -16.03
CA THR A 214 -8.28 -5.95 -15.23
C THR A 214 -7.05 -5.03 -15.37
N GLY A 215 -6.08 -5.18 -14.48
CA GLY A 215 -4.88 -4.35 -14.39
C GLY A 215 -5.15 -2.92 -13.90
N TRP A 216 -4.24 -2.01 -14.21
CA TRP A 216 -4.35 -0.60 -13.83
C TRP A 216 -5.56 0.09 -14.47
N LEU A 217 -6.26 0.88 -13.66
CA LEU A 217 -7.35 1.75 -14.05
C LEU A 217 -7.05 3.16 -13.55
N GLN A 218 -7.12 4.15 -14.44
CA GLN A 218 -7.09 5.56 -14.06
C GLN A 218 -8.51 6.13 -14.14
N GLU A 219 -9.00 6.66 -13.04
CA GLU A 219 -10.27 7.39 -12.99
C GLU A 219 -10.00 8.80 -12.46
N GLY A 220 -10.16 9.79 -13.35
CA GLY A 220 -9.69 11.16 -13.08
C GLY A 220 -8.18 11.19 -12.84
N THR A 221 -7.77 11.63 -11.65
CA THR A 221 -6.37 11.67 -11.23
C THR A 221 -5.96 10.47 -10.37
N THR A 222 -6.90 9.57 -10.05
CA THR A 222 -6.67 8.46 -9.12
C THR A 222 -6.43 7.17 -9.90
N TRP A 223 -5.41 6.42 -9.47
CA TRP A 223 -5.11 5.09 -10.00
C TRP A 223 -5.65 4.00 -9.09
N TYR A 224 -6.16 2.93 -9.67
CA TYR A 224 -6.64 1.72 -9.01
C TYR A 224 -6.04 0.51 -9.72
N TYR A 225 -6.06 -0.64 -9.06
CA TYR A 225 -5.64 -1.89 -9.66
C TYR A 225 -6.73 -2.96 -9.54
N LEU A 226 -7.12 -3.56 -10.66
CA LEU A 226 -8.07 -4.66 -10.73
C LEU A 226 -7.28 -5.95 -10.98
N GLN A 227 -7.41 -6.94 -10.11
CA GLN A 227 -6.74 -8.24 -10.25
C GLN A 227 -7.21 -8.98 -11.50
N SER A 228 -6.59 -10.11 -11.84
CA SER A 228 -7.00 -10.95 -12.97
C SER A 228 -8.45 -11.44 -12.88
N SER A 229 -8.97 -11.61 -11.65
CA SER A 229 -10.38 -11.91 -11.39
C SER A 229 -11.33 -10.71 -11.53
N GLY A 230 -10.80 -9.52 -11.81
CA GLY A 230 -11.53 -8.25 -11.83
C GLY A 230 -11.71 -7.60 -10.46
N ALA A 231 -11.40 -8.31 -9.38
CA ALA A 231 -11.50 -7.77 -8.03
C ALA A 231 -10.53 -6.60 -7.82
N MET A 232 -11.01 -5.49 -7.29
CA MET A 232 -10.19 -4.33 -6.95
C MET A 232 -9.25 -4.68 -5.80
N LYS A 233 -7.96 -4.44 -6.01
CA LYS A 233 -6.91 -4.71 -5.04
C LYS A 233 -6.78 -3.56 -4.04
N THR A 234 -6.58 -3.92 -2.79
CA THR A 234 -6.13 -3.03 -1.70
C THR A 234 -4.83 -3.59 -1.11
N GLY A 235 -4.12 -2.74 -0.36
CA GLY A 235 -2.84 -3.07 0.27
C GLY A 235 -1.67 -3.11 -0.72
N TRP A 236 -0.63 -3.87 -0.36
CA TRP A 236 0.57 -4.00 -1.19
C TRP A 236 0.29 -4.75 -2.50
N LEU A 237 0.79 -4.19 -3.60
CA LEU A 237 0.82 -4.78 -4.94
C LEU A 237 2.27 -4.85 -5.43
N GLN A 238 2.69 -6.02 -5.88
CA GLN A 238 3.95 -6.17 -6.62
C GLN A 238 3.63 -6.39 -8.10
N GLU A 239 4.18 -5.55 -8.96
CA GLU A 239 4.11 -5.71 -10.41
C GLU A 239 5.53 -5.73 -10.98
N GLY A 240 5.95 -6.91 -11.47
CA GLY A 240 7.35 -7.16 -11.80
C GLY A 240 8.24 -7.02 -10.56
N THR A 241 9.21 -6.11 -10.61
CA THR A 241 10.11 -5.79 -9.49
C THR A 241 9.66 -4.59 -8.67
N THR A 242 8.57 -3.92 -9.06
CA THR A 242 8.11 -2.68 -8.43
C THR A 242 6.98 -2.95 -7.46
N TRP A 243 7.05 -2.35 -6.27
CA TRP A 243 5.98 -2.38 -5.28
C TRP A 243 5.16 -1.09 -5.32
N TYR A 244 3.86 -1.23 -5.10
CA TYR A 244 2.89 -0.15 -4.99
C TYR A 244 2.02 -0.41 -3.76
N TYR A 245 1.37 0.62 -3.25
CA TYR A 245 0.39 0.47 -2.18
C TYR A 245 -0.95 1.06 -2.61
N LEU A 246 -2.02 0.26 -2.48
CA LEU A 246 -3.40 0.68 -2.73
C LEU A 246 -4.07 0.87 -1.37
N GLU A 247 -4.63 2.05 -1.12
CA GLU A 247 -5.34 2.34 0.12
C GLU A 247 -6.62 1.50 0.25
N SER A 248 -7.30 1.57 1.40
CA SER A 248 -8.49 0.75 1.66
C SER A 248 -9.66 1.03 0.71
N ASN A 249 -9.69 2.21 0.08
CA ASN A 249 -10.64 2.58 -0.97
C ASN A 249 -10.15 2.19 -2.39
N GLY A 250 -9.01 1.52 -2.50
CA GLY A 250 -8.38 1.11 -3.75
C GLY A 250 -7.49 2.16 -4.43
N ALA A 251 -7.49 3.40 -3.94
CA ALA A 251 -6.68 4.47 -4.52
C ALA A 251 -5.18 4.17 -4.33
N MET A 252 -4.39 4.34 -5.38
CA MET A 252 -2.94 4.18 -5.32
C MET A 252 -2.31 5.29 -4.49
N LYS A 253 -1.57 4.89 -3.46
CA LYS A 253 -0.86 5.79 -2.57
C LYS A 253 0.37 6.39 -3.27
N ILE A 254 0.54 7.70 -3.10
CA ILE A 254 1.78 8.41 -3.38
C ILE A 254 2.27 9.13 -2.12
N GLY A 255 3.55 9.45 -2.06
CA GLY A 255 4.22 10.11 -0.93
C GLY A 255 4.40 9.20 0.28
N TRP A 256 4.48 9.82 1.47
CA TRP A 256 4.67 9.10 2.73
C TRP A 256 3.54 8.14 3.05
N LEU A 257 3.90 6.93 3.46
CA LEU A 257 3.00 5.90 3.98
C LEU A 257 3.54 5.40 5.32
N GLN A 258 2.68 5.32 6.32
CA GLN A 258 3.01 4.75 7.63
C GLN A 258 2.10 3.56 7.91
N LEU A 259 2.70 2.42 8.23
CA LEU A 259 2.02 1.18 8.58
C LEU A 259 2.60 0.69 9.91
N GLY A 260 1.89 0.96 11.01
CA GLY A 260 2.43 0.78 12.36
C GLY A 260 3.66 1.67 12.57
N ASP A 261 4.76 1.06 13.01
CA ASP A 261 6.05 1.75 13.24
C ASP A 261 6.91 1.88 11.97
N LYS A 262 6.49 1.25 10.87
CA LYS A 262 7.22 1.28 9.60
C LYS A 262 6.76 2.45 8.74
N LYS A 263 7.73 3.16 8.17
CA LYS A 263 7.48 4.26 7.21
C LYS A 263 8.05 3.88 5.86
N TYR A 264 7.31 4.21 4.81
CA TYR A 264 7.62 3.98 3.41
C TYR A 264 7.43 5.29 2.64
N TYR A 265 7.97 5.36 1.44
CA TYR A 265 7.69 6.44 0.52
C TYR A 265 7.33 5.87 -0.84
N LEU A 266 6.19 6.27 -1.38
CA LEU A 266 5.74 5.93 -2.72
C LEU A 266 6.03 7.14 -3.60
N GLU A 267 6.79 6.95 -4.67
CA GLU A 267 7.13 8.01 -5.61
C GLU A 267 5.88 8.50 -6.37
N SER A 268 6.01 9.55 -7.18
CA SER A 268 4.86 10.16 -7.87
C SER A 268 4.16 9.22 -8.85
N ASN A 269 4.85 8.19 -9.34
CA ASN A 269 4.29 7.11 -10.16
C ASN A 269 3.76 5.92 -9.31
N GLY A 270 3.75 6.05 -7.98
CA GLY A 270 3.32 5.02 -7.04
C GLY A 270 4.38 3.98 -6.67
N ALA A 271 5.55 3.98 -7.32
CA ALA A 271 6.60 3.02 -7.04
C ALA A 271 7.16 3.23 -5.62
N MET A 272 7.29 2.15 -4.86
CA MET A 272 7.88 2.18 -3.54
C MET A 272 9.38 2.47 -3.63
N LYS A 273 9.82 3.49 -2.91
CA LYS A 273 11.21 3.90 -2.86
C LYS A 273 12.05 2.91 -2.07
N THR A 274 13.18 2.53 -2.64
CA THR A 274 14.33 1.94 -1.93
C THR A 274 15.56 2.83 -2.12
N GLY A 275 16.54 2.70 -1.23
CA GLY A 275 17.76 3.49 -1.22
C GLY A 275 17.55 4.96 -0.84
N TRP A 276 18.43 5.83 -1.33
CA TRP A 276 18.41 7.26 -1.01
C TRP A 276 17.24 7.99 -1.68
N LEU A 277 16.60 8.87 -0.92
CA LEU A 277 15.58 9.83 -1.37
C LEU A 277 15.94 11.22 -0.84
N GLN A 278 15.84 12.24 -1.68
CA GLN A 278 16.00 13.62 -1.26
C GLN A 278 14.67 14.37 -1.41
N LEU A 279 14.22 15.01 -0.33
CA LEU A 279 13.03 15.85 -0.28
C LEU A 279 13.40 17.21 0.30
N GLY A 280 13.53 18.21 -0.57
CA GLY A 280 14.12 19.50 -0.22
C GLY A 280 15.56 19.34 0.28
N ASP A 281 15.86 19.91 1.44
CA ASP A 281 17.18 19.84 2.08
C ASP A 281 17.41 18.55 2.89
N LYS A 282 16.40 17.68 2.98
CA LYS A 282 16.47 16.45 3.77
C LYS A 282 16.72 15.25 2.88
N LYS A 283 17.59 14.34 3.35
CA LYS A 283 17.83 13.03 2.73
C LYS A 283 17.35 11.93 3.65
N TYR A 284 16.71 10.92 3.08
CA TYR A 284 16.21 9.74 3.75
C TYR A 284 16.80 8.52 3.05
N TYR A 285 16.90 7.41 3.78
CA TYR A 285 17.29 6.13 3.21
C TYR A 285 16.20 5.11 3.48
N PHE A 286 15.80 4.38 2.45
CA PHE A 286 14.85 3.28 2.53
C PHE A 286 15.59 1.97 2.28
N GLU A 287 15.39 0.98 3.13
CA GLU A 287 16.02 -0.34 2.99
C GLU A 287 15.43 -1.11 1.80
N SER A 288 15.94 -2.31 1.52
CA SER A 288 15.51 -3.10 0.36
C SER A 288 14.04 -3.53 0.42
N ASP A 289 13.47 -3.61 1.63
CA ASP A 289 12.05 -3.86 1.87
C ASP A 289 11.20 -2.57 1.86
N GLY A 290 11.83 -1.43 1.56
CA GLY A 290 11.21 -0.11 1.51
C GLY A 290 10.99 0.56 2.86
N VAL A 291 11.41 -0.04 3.97
CA VAL A 291 11.28 0.57 5.28
C VAL A 291 12.31 1.70 5.43
N MET A 292 11.87 2.86 5.89
CA MET A 292 12.72 4.01 6.15
C MET A 292 13.70 3.72 7.29
N LYS A 293 15.00 3.86 7.03
CA LYS A 293 16.07 3.68 8.01
C LYS A 293 16.13 4.87 8.97
N THR A 294 16.28 4.55 10.25
CA THR A 294 16.68 5.49 11.32
C THR A 294 17.95 4.98 12.00
N GLY A 295 18.63 5.85 12.75
CA GLY A 295 19.89 5.57 13.43
C GLY A 295 21.09 5.43 12.49
N TRP A 296 22.08 4.65 12.92
CA TRP A 296 23.28 4.39 12.13
C TRP A 296 22.98 3.57 10.87
N LEU A 297 23.55 4.00 9.76
CA LEU A 297 23.53 3.31 8.47
C LEU A 297 24.96 3.19 7.95
N GLN A 298 25.33 1.99 7.51
CA GLN A 298 26.62 1.74 6.87
C GLN A 298 26.40 1.22 5.45
N LEU A 299 27.04 1.87 4.48
CA LEU A 299 27.01 1.51 3.06
C LEU A 299 28.45 1.42 2.56
N GLY A 300 28.99 0.20 2.51
CA GLY A 300 30.42 -0.02 2.30
C GLY A 300 31.25 0.63 3.41
N ASP A 301 32.24 1.45 3.01
CA ASP A 301 33.12 2.17 3.93
C ASP A 301 32.51 3.46 4.49
N LYS A 302 31.33 3.87 4.00
CA LYS A 302 30.67 5.10 4.42
C LYS A 302 29.66 4.82 5.52
N LYS A 303 29.69 5.65 6.56
CA LYS A 303 28.70 5.66 7.64
C LYS A 303 27.88 6.94 7.59
N TYR A 304 26.61 6.82 7.94
CA TYR A 304 25.62 7.89 8.00
C TYR A 304 24.84 7.77 9.30
N TYR A 305 24.26 8.87 9.75
CA TYR A 305 23.31 8.85 10.87
C TYR A 305 21.99 9.50 10.45
N LEU A 306 20.92 8.71 10.48
CA LEU A 306 19.56 9.12 10.18
C LEU A 306 18.88 9.40 11.52
N GLU A 307 18.37 10.59 11.74
CA GLU A 307 17.70 10.91 13.01
C GLU A 307 16.34 10.17 13.13
N SER A 308 15.63 10.33 14.24
CA SER A 308 14.32 9.68 14.45
C SER A 308 13.26 10.06 13.41
N SER A 309 13.39 11.25 12.80
CA SER A 309 12.57 11.69 11.66
C SER A 309 12.90 10.96 10.35
N GLY A 310 14.02 10.24 10.30
CA GLY A 310 14.62 9.61 9.11
C GLY A 310 15.60 10.49 8.35
N ALA A 311 15.70 11.79 8.67
CA ALA A 311 16.59 12.70 7.95
C ALA A 311 18.07 12.44 8.29
N ALA A 312 18.92 12.38 7.27
CA ALA A 312 20.37 12.24 7.42
C ALA A 312 20.98 13.51 8.03
N LYS A 313 21.81 13.34 9.06
CA LYS A 313 22.56 14.43 9.66
C LYS A 313 23.76 14.86 8.82
N THR A 314 24.10 16.14 8.93
CA THR A 314 25.31 16.77 8.38
C THR A 314 25.97 17.62 9.47
N GLY A 315 27.23 18.02 9.26
CA GLY A 315 28.02 18.80 10.21
C GLY A 315 28.42 18.02 11.47
N TRP A 316 28.81 18.78 12.50
CA TRP A 316 29.14 18.23 13.82
C TRP A 316 27.88 17.78 14.56
N GLN A 317 27.89 16.57 15.09
CA GLN A 317 26.78 15.97 15.83
C GLN A 317 27.29 15.23 17.06
N SER A 318 26.62 15.42 18.20
CA SER A 318 26.83 14.61 19.40
C SER A 318 25.82 13.45 19.42
N ILE A 319 26.32 12.23 19.38
CA ILE A 319 25.50 11.00 19.35
C ILE A 319 26.01 10.10 20.47
N ASN A 320 25.17 9.80 21.45
CA ASN A 320 25.50 8.98 22.62
C ASN A 320 26.79 9.43 23.35
N GLY A 321 26.99 10.75 23.47
CA GLY A 321 28.15 11.33 24.17
C GLY A 321 29.45 11.42 23.34
N ALA A 322 29.47 10.89 22.12
CA ALA A 322 30.59 11.03 21.20
C ALA A 322 30.30 12.05 20.08
N TRP A 323 31.32 12.81 19.68
CA TRP A 323 31.21 13.76 18.57
C TRP A 323 31.62 13.12 17.24
N TYR A 324 30.77 13.35 16.23
CA TYR A 324 30.98 12.89 14.86
C TYR A 324 30.82 14.07 13.91
N TYR A 325 31.62 14.08 12.84
CA TYR A 325 31.46 15.05 11.77
C TYR A 325 30.96 14.35 10.50
N PHE A 326 29.84 14.82 9.96
CA PHE A 326 29.26 14.36 8.70
C PHE A 326 29.43 15.44 7.64
N ASN A 327 29.97 15.10 6.48
CA ASN A 327 30.15 16.08 5.40
C ASN A 327 28.80 16.48 4.76
N GLY A 328 28.80 17.37 3.76
CA GLY A 328 27.58 17.81 3.06
C GLY A 328 26.78 16.70 2.34
N SER A 329 27.38 15.54 2.10
CA SER A 329 26.68 14.37 1.58
C SER A 329 26.01 13.52 2.69
N GLY A 330 26.29 13.83 3.96
CA GLY A 330 25.86 13.08 5.14
C GLY A 330 26.83 11.95 5.53
N ALA A 331 27.96 11.78 4.83
CA ALA A 331 28.92 10.74 5.14
C ALA A 331 29.83 11.15 6.30
N MET A 332 29.94 10.29 7.31
CA MET A 332 30.80 10.46 8.47
C MET A 332 32.27 10.52 8.03
N GLN A 333 33.00 11.50 8.53
CA GLN A 333 34.43 11.64 8.29
C GLN A 333 35.24 11.01 9.43
N THR A 334 36.41 10.50 9.07
CA THR A 334 37.39 9.94 10.00
C THR A 334 38.77 10.53 9.72
N GLY A 335 39.66 10.51 10.72
CA GLY A 335 40.98 11.13 10.61
C GLY A 335 40.93 12.66 10.68
N TRP A 336 42.08 13.29 10.42
CA TRP A 336 42.19 14.74 10.38
C TRP A 336 41.41 15.33 9.21
N GLN A 337 40.56 16.30 9.51
CA GLN A 337 39.74 17.00 8.52
C GLN A 337 39.92 18.50 8.74
N SER A 338 40.14 19.25 7.66
CA SER A 338 40.05 20.71 7.74
C SER A 338 38.60 21.14 7.50
N ILE A 339 38.03 21.89 8.45
CA ILE A 339 36.64 22.32 8.43
C ILE A 339 36.63 23.83 8.61
N ASN A 340 36.12 24.56 7.59
CA ASN A 340 36.11 26.02 7.56
C ASN A 340 37.50 26.68 7.70
N GLY A 341 38.55 26.04 7.18
CA GLY A 341 39.92 26.59 7.18
C GLY A 341 40.70 26.39 8.48
N ALA A 342 40.19 25.59 9.41
CA ALA A 342 40.89 25.10 10.59
C ALA A 342 41.07 23.57 10.50
#